data_AF-A0A1X0J0T8-F1
#
_entry.id   AF-A0A1X0J0T8-F1
#
_cell.length_a   1.000
_cell.length_b   1.000
_cell.length_c   1.000
_cell.angle_alpha   90.00
_cell.angle_beta   90.00
_cell.angle_gamma   90.00
#
_symmetry.space_group_name_H-M   'P 1'
#
loop_
_entity.id
_entity.type
_entity.pdbx_description
1 polymer ?
#
loop_
_entity_poly.entity_id
_entity_poly.type
_entity_poly.pdbx_seq_one_letter_code
_entity_poly.pdbx_strand_id
1 'polypeptide(L)'
;MSANNWTTCYACQTRRADADDERIAEQRKLIEDAYGQVSQEEYDSLRGRVEAAIAEIKAAPLGRTFREDYEIYGAETGVVTVSYGGSCTVCGYGTSFEDQHPIPVKAGK
;
A
#
# COMPACT_ATOMS: atom_id res chain seq x y z
N MET A 1 -22.95 4.29 -12.31
CA MET A 1 -21.55 4.72 -12.50
C MET A 1 -20.70 3.90 -11.55
N SER A 2 -19.93 2.93 -12.05
CA SER A 2 -19.05 2.08 -11.23
C SER A 2 -17.73 2.82 -11.04
N ALA A 3 -17.56 3.51 -9.91
CA ALA A 3 -16.26 4.05 -9.56
C ALA A 3 -15.24 2.91 -9.49
N ASN A 4 -14.04 3.09 -10.08
CA ASN A 4 -12.92 2.18 -9.85
C ASN A 4 -12.40 2.43 -8.43
N ASN A 5 -13.05 1.80 -7.47
CA ASN A 5 -12.86 1.96 -6.03
C ASN A 5 -11.82 0.97 -5.46
N TRP A 6 -10.91 0.50 -6.30
CA TRP A 6 -9.82 -0.37 -5.88
C TRP A 6 -8.57 0.44 -5.59
N THR A 7 -7.87 0.11 -4.52
CA THR A 7 -6.61 0.75 -4.12
C THR A 7 -5.63 -0.30 -3.58
N THR A 8 -4.40 0.11 -3.32
CA THR A 8 -3.38 -0.76 -2.73
C THR A 8 -3.69 -0.95 -1.25
N CYS A 9 -3.76 -2.20 -0.80
CA CYS A 9 -3.96 -2.49 0.61
C CYS A 9 -2.75 -2.06 1.44
N TYR A 10 -2.98 -1.17 2.41
CA TYR A 10 -1.95 -0.70 3.34
C TYR A 10 -1.23 -1.85 4.06
N ALA A 11 -1.97 -2.80 4.65
CA ALA A 11 -1.35 -3.93 5.34
C ALA A 11 -0.49 -4.83 4.42
N CYS A 12 -0.93 -5.09 3.17
CA CYS A 12 -0.13 -5.82 2.20
C CYS A 12 1.12 -5.05 1.78
N GLN A 13 1.00 -3.72 1.63
CA GLN A 13 2.13 -2.84 1.32
C GLN A 13 3.16 -2.89 2.44
N THR A 14 2.75 -2.74 3.70
CA THR A 14 3.66 -2.78 4.86
C THR A 14 4.37 -4.13 4.96
N ARG A 15 3.62 -5.24 4.93
CA ARG A 15 4.22 -6.58 4.99
C ARG A 15 5.22 -6.84 3.86
N ARG A 16 4.94 -6.30 2.67
CA ARG A 16 5.85 -6.41 1.55
C ARG A 16 7.08 -5.53 1.71
N ALA A 17 6.94 -4.31 2.23
CA ALA A 17 8.07 -3.46 2.54
C ALA A 17 9.02 -4.17 3.53
N ASP A 18 8.49 -4.77 4.59
CA ASP A 18 9.27 -5.53 5.57
C ASP A 18 10.03 -6.70 4.89
N ALA A 19 9.34 -7.49 4.07
CA ALA A 19 9.95 -8.61 3.35
C ALA A 19 10.98 -8.16 2.29
N ASP A 20 10.74 -7.03 1.63
CA ASP A 20 11.66 -6.47 0.65
C ASP A 20 12.92 -5.92 1.34
N ASP A 21 12.81 -5.32 2.53
CA ASP A 21 13.94 -4.88 3.35
C ASP A 21 14.83 -6.05 3.77
N GLU A 22 14.23 -7.18 4.20
CA GLU A 22 14.97 -8.42 4.51
C GLU A 22 15.75 -8.94 3.29
N ARG A 23 15.09 -9.04 2.13
CA ARG A 23 15.73 -9.50 0.89
C ARG A 23 16.85 -8.56 0.44
N ILE A 24 16.68 -7.26 0.59
CA ILE A 24 17.72 -6.27 0.27
C ILE A 24 18.92 -6.42 1.21
N ALA A 25 18.68 -6.66 2.50
CA ALA A 25 19.76 -6.91 3.46
C ALA A 25 20.57 -8.16 3.10
N GLU A 26 19.91 -9.25 2.68
CA GLU A 26 20.59 -10.45 2.18
C GLU A 26 21.48 -10.17 0.97
N GLN A 27 20.98 -9.38 0.00
CA GLN A 27 21.77 -9.01 -1.18
C GLN A 27 23.00 -8.17 -0.81
N ARG A 28 22.84 -7.21 0.12
CA ARG A 28 23.96 -6.37 0.60
C ARG A 28 25.03 -7.18 1.32
N LYS A 29 24.61 -8.18 2.10
CA LYS A 29 25.53 -9.07 2.80
C LYS A 29 26.46 -9.83 1.86
N LEU A 30 26.01 -10.18 0.65
CA LEU A 30 26.88 -10.81 -0.37
C LEU A 30 28.08 -9.94 -0.74
N ILE A 31 27.88 -8.61 -0.84
CA ILE A 31 28.96 -7.66 -1.11
C ILE A 31 29.90 -7.57 0.10
N GLU A 32 29.33 -7.44 1.30
CA GLU A 32 30.10 -7.35 2.55
C GLU A 32 31.00 -8.57 2.77
N ASP A 33 30.45 -9.77 2.58
CA ASP A 33 31.19 -11.04 2.74
C ASP A 33 32.29 -11.22 1.68
N ALA A 34 32.14 -10.61 0.49
CA ALA A 34 33.15 -10.67 -0.57
C ALA A 34 34.26 -9.63 -0.43
N TYR A 35 34.08 -8.59 0.41
CA TYR A 35 35.01 -7.48 0.51
C TYR A 35 36.39 -7.92 0.98
N GLY A 36 37.40 -7.72 0.14
CA GLY A 36 38.78 -8.15 0.39
C GLY A 36 39.02 -9.66 0.32
N GLN A 37 38.02 -10.46 -0.08
CA GLN A 37 38.14 -11.91 -0.28
C GLN A 37 38.33 -12.30 -1.76
N VAL A 38 37.80 -11.50 -2.68
CA VAL A 38 37.86 -11.72 -4.13
C VAL A 38 38.68 -10.64 -4.83
N SER A 39 39.00 -10.86 -6.11
CA SER A 39 39.64 -9.83 -6.92
C SER A 39 38.74 -8.61 -7.09
N GLN A 40 39.33 -7.46 -7.42
CA GLN A 40 38.56 -6.23 -7.64
C GLN A 40 37.54 -6.39 -8.79
N GLU A 41 37.90 -7.09 -9.86
CA GLU A 41 37.02 -7.33 -11.00
C GLU A 41 35.81 -8.19 -10.61
N GLU A 42 36.04 -9.27 -9.84
CA GLU A 42 34.96 -10.11 -9.31
C GLU A 42 34.05 -9.33 -8.35
N TYR A 43 34.64 -8.48 -7.50
CA TYR A 43 33.89 -7.63 -6.58
C TYR A 43 33.02 -6.61 -7.31
N ASP A 44 33.56 -5.91 -8.31
CA ASP A 44 32.80 -4.93 -9.10
C ASP A 44 31.66 -5.59 -9.88
N SER A 45 31.89 -6.79 -10.43
CA SER A 45 30.86 -7.60 -11.07
C SER A 45 29.76 -8.04 -10.09
N LEU A 46 30.14 -8.50 -8.90
CA LEU A 46 29.20 -8.86 -7.84
C LEU A 46 28.35 -7.65 -7.41
N ARG A 47 28.98 -6.49 -7.21
CA ARG A 47 28.28 -5.25 -6.85
C ARG A 47 27.23 -4.89 -7.90
N GLY A 48 27.58 -4.91 -9.19
CA GLY A 48 26.63 -4.60 -10.27
C GLY A 48 25.42 -5.55 -10.29
N ARG A 49 25.65 -6.84 -10.04
CA ARG A 49 24.56 -7.84 -9.94
C ARG A 49 23.65 -7.58 -8.74
N VAL A 50 24.22 -7.27 -7.58
CA VAL A 50 23.46 -6.97 -6.37
C VAL A 50 22.66 -5.67 -6.52
N GLU A 51 23.24 -4.62 -7.11
CA GLU A 51 22.54 -3.37 -7.39
C GLU A 51 21.34 -3.59 -8.32
N ALA A 52 21.50 -4.40 -9.37
CA ALA A 52 20.41 -4.79 -10.27
C ALA A 52 19.30 -5.56 -9.52
N ALA A 53 19.67 -6.55 -8.70
CA ALA A 53 18.71 -7.32 -7.90
C ALA A 53 17.91 -6.44 -6.92
N ILE A 54 18.58 -5.50 -6.25
CA ILE A 54 17.93 -4.53 -5.34
C ILE A 54 16.96 -3.63 -6.11
N ALA A 55 17.35 -3.18 -7.32
CA ALA A 55 16.48 -2.36 -8.16
C ALA A 55 15.22 -3.13 -8.59
N GLU A 56 15.35 -4.41 -8.94
CA GLU A 56 14.22 -5.28 -9.29
C GLU A 56 13.25 -5.48 -8.12
N ILE A 57 13.77 -5.73 -6.91
CA ILE A 57 12.96 -5.86 -5.69
C ILE A 57 12.09 -4.61 -5.49
N LYS A 58 12.71 -3.43 -5.56
CA LYS A 58 12.05 -2.14 -5.35
C LYS A 58 11.05 -1.77 -6.44
N ALA A 59 11.30 -2.19 -7.68
CA ALA A 59 10.48 -1.81 -8.84
C ALA A 59 9.20 -2.64 -8.97
N ALA A 60 9.10 -3.80 -8.31
CA ALA A 60 7.98 -4.69 -8.50
C ALA A 60 6.66 -4.07 -7.97
N PRO A 61 5.61 -3.91 -8.79
CA PRO A 61 4.40 -3.19 -8.40
C PRO A 61 3.59 -3.94 -7.33
N LEU A 62 2.83 -3.18 -6.54
CA LEU A 62 1.80 -3.71 -5.64
C LEU A 62 0.45 -3.74 -6.37
N GLY A 63 -0.27 -4.85 -6.27
CA GLY A 63 -1.62 -4.96 -6.82
C GLY A 63 -2.62 -4.09 -6.07
N ARG A 64 -3.67 -3.62 -6.77
CA ARG A 64 -4.83 -2.95 -6.17
C ARG A 64 -5.76 -4.01 -5.59
N THR A 65 -5.63 -4.30 -4.30
CA THR A 65 -6.28 -5.41 -3.60
C THR A 65 -7.30 -4.97 -2.56
N PHE A 66 -7.35 -3.68 -2.21
CA PHE A 66 -8.30 -3.13 -1.27
C PHE A 66 -9.47 -2.49 -2.03
N ARG A 67 -10.69 -2.92 -1.74
CA ARG A 67 -11.91 -2.35 -2.32
C ARG A 67 -12.55 -1.40 -1.32
N GLU A 68 -12.88 -0.19 -1.76
CA GLU A 68 -13.53 0.86 -0.97
C GLU A 68 -15.00 0.96 -1.35
N ASP A 69 -15.94 0.73 -0.44
CA ASP A 69 -17.37 0.90 -0.68
C ASP A 69 -17.86 2.10 0.14
N TYR A 70 -18.61 3.02 -0.48
CA TYR A 70 -19.11 4.22 0.20
C TYR A 70 -20.50 4.59 -0.29
N GLU A 71 -21.30 5.14 0.63
CA GLU A 71 -22.68 5.54 0.38
C GLU A 71 -22.98 6.87 1.07
N ILE A 72 -23.76 7.72 0.42
CA ILE A 72 -24.23 9.00 0.96
C ILE A 72 -25.73 9.10 0.72
N TYR A 73 -26.53 9.27 1.77
CA TYR A 73 -27.99 9.29 1.70
C TYR A 73 -28.64 10.09 2.84
N GLY A 74 -29.98 10.22 2.85
CA GLY A 74 -30.76 10.76 3.97
C GLY A 74 -31.13 12.25 3.89
N ALA A 75 -30.72 12.98 2.85
CA ALA A 75 -30.98 14.41 2.73
C ALA A 75 -32.47 14.79 2.84
N GLU A 76 -33.36 13.92 2.37
CA GLU A 76 -34.82 14.05 2.46
C GLU A 76 -35.35 14.06 3.90
N THR A 77 -34.58 13.54 4.85
CA THR A 77 -34.93 13.49 6.29
C THR A 77 -34.35 14.64 7.09
N GLY A 78 -33.55 15.51 6.47
CA GLY A 78 -32.83 16.58 7.16
C GLY A 78 -31.54 16.14 7.83
N VAL A 79 -31.08 14.91 7.63
CA VAL A 79 -29.77 14.39 8.10
C VAL A 79 -29.08 13.65 6.97
N VAL A 80 -27.87 14.09 6.60
CA VAL A 80 -27.03 13.37 5.63
C VAL A 80 -26.19 12.35 6.38
N THR A 81 -26.25 11.10 5.94
CA THR A 81 -25.39 10.01 6.43
C THR A 81 -24.32 9.72 5.39
N VAL A 82 -23.06 9.61 5.82
CA VAL A 82 -21.92 9.17 5.02
C VAL A 82 -21.44 7.85 5.61
N SER A 83 -21.57 6.77 4.84
CA SER A 83 -21.03 5.46 5.18
C SER A 83 -19.80 5.20 4.33
N TYR A 84 -18.71 4.77 4.95
CA TYR A 84 -17.50 4.33 4.29
C TYR A 84 -17.09 2.97 4.84
N GLY A 85 -16.74 2.06 3.95
CA GLY A 85 -16.19 0.77 4.26
C GLY A 85 -15.12 0.38 3.26
N GLY A 86 -14.28 -0.57 3.63
CA GLY A 86 -13.40 -1.18 2.66
C GLY A 86 -12.67 -2.38 3.22
N SER A 87 -12.30 -3.29 2.33
CA SER A 87 -11.60 -4.51 2.70
C SER A 87 -10.65 -5.00 1.61
N CYS A 88 -9.56 -5.61 2.04
CA CYS A 88 -8.60 -6.29 1.19
C CYS A 88 -9.05 -7.71 0.89
N THR A 89 -9.15 -8.05 -0.40
CA THR A 89 -9.56 -9.39 -0.84
C THR A 89 -8.47 -10.46 -0.66
N VAL A 90 -7.24 -10.03 -0.34
CA VAL A 90 -6.10 -10.94 -0.16
C VAL A 90 -5.83 -11.22 1.31
N CYS A 91 -5.76 -10.20 2.16
CA CYS A 91 -5.35 -10.35 3.56
C CYS A 91 -6.46 -10.10 4.59
N GLY A 92 -7.66 -9.69 4.17
CA GLY A 92 -8.78 -9.39 5.06
C GLY A 92 -8.67 -8.09 5.86
N TYR A 93 -7.57 -7.33 5.73
CA TYR A 93 -7.45 -5.99 6.32
C TYR A 93 -8.59 -5.09 5.83
N GLY A 94 -9.27 -4.39 6.74
CA GLY A 94 -10.42 -3.57 6.40
C GLY A 94 -10.76 -2.58 7.51
N THR A 95 -11.62 -1.63 7.16
CA THR A 95 -12.20 -0.64 8.09
C THR A 95 -13.60 -0.27 7.61
N SER A 96 -14.45 0.16 8.53
CA SER A 96 -15.71 0.81 8.19
C SER A 96 -16.11 1.81 9.27
N PHE A 97 -16.78 2.88 8.86
CA PHE A 97 -17.35 3.88 9.74
C PHE A 97 -18.57 4.53 9.08
N GLU A 98 -19.40 5.14 9.91
CA GLU A 98 -20.53 5.95 9.49
C GLU A 98 -20.48 7.29 10.23
N ASP A 99 -20.80 8.38 9.53
CA ASP A 99 -20.93 9.72 10.13
C ASP A 99 -22.24 10.37 9.68
N GLN A 100 -22.79 11.23 10.54
CA GLN A 100 -24.09 11.87 10.33
C GLN A 100 -23.98 13.39 10.50
N HIS A 101 -24.51 14.11 9.51
CA HIS A 101 -24.50 15.56 9.47
C HIS A 101 -25.92 16.12 9.33
N PRO A 102 -26.44 16.85 10.34
CA PRO A 102 -27.74 17.50 10.22
C PRO A 102 -27.69 18.62 9.19
N ILE A 103 -28.76 18.76 8.41
CA ILE A 103 -28.94 19.86 7.46
C ILE A 103 -29.57 21.04 8.21
N PRO A 104 -28.84 22.16 8.40
CA PRO A 104 -29.39 23.31 9.10
C PRO A 104 -30.50 23.95 8.26
N VAL A 105 -31.70 24.02 8.83
CA VAL A 105 -32.80 24.78 8.23
C VAL A 105 -32.63 26.24 8.65
N LYS A 106 -32.37 27.13 7.69
CA LYS A 106 -32.47 28.57 7.98
C LYS A 106 -33.93 28.88 8.26
N ALA A 107 -34.26 29.26 9.49
CA ALA A 107 -35.56 29.83 9.80
C ALA A 107 -35.75 31.04 8.86
N GLY A 108 -36.73 30.94 7.96
CA GLY A 108 -37.05 32.01 7.02
C GLY A 108 -37.35 33.31 7.77
N LYS A 109 -36.81 34.40 7.26
CA LYS A 109 -37.31 35.75 7.54
C LYS A 109 -38.68 35.93 6.90
#